data_AF-A0A0F8YK84-F1
#
_entry.id   AF-A0A0F8YK84-F1
#
_cell.length_a   1.000
_cell.length_b   1.000
_cell.length_c   1.000
_cell.angle_alpha   90.00
_cell.angle_beta   90.00
_cell.angle_gamma   90.00
#
_symmetry.space_group_name_H-M   'P 1'
#
loop_
_entity.id
_entity.type
_entity.pdbx_description
1 polymer ?
#
loop_
_entity_poly.entity_id
_entity_poly.type
_entity_poly.pdbx_seq_one_letter_code
_entity_poly.pdbx_strand_id
1 'polypeptide(L)'
;MRTIYRVLDWPTQLSEWAWDIRGSKYEWGLTDCGQLPRAALYKMFGEDIFPALPDWTNAYQAYRRLRKMGSIEELLVGLGAIPCTRNLLQNGAIVVQDLGRRLPAIFVYVEPILITSHPETGVQWYEREEMEPGGVGFNLW
;
A
#
# COMPACT_ATOMS: atom_id res chain seq x y z
N MET A 1 3.03 19.30 13.37
CA MET A 1 2.63 17.94 12.98
C MET A 1 1.81 17.35 14.10
N ARG A 2 0.60 16.85 13.82
CA ARG A 2 -0.18 16.06 14.80
C ARG A 2 0.52 14.72 14.95
N THR A 3 0.73 14.25 16.17
CA THR A 3 1.26 12.90 16.42
C THR A 3 0.16 11.88 16.10
N ILE A 4 0.46 10.97 15.19
CA ILE A 4 -0.43 9.86 14.79
C ILE A 4 0.08 8.60 15.49
N TYR A 5 -0.81 7.90 16.20
CA TYR A 5 -0.51 6.68 16.93
C TYR A 5 -1.17 5.48 16.27
N ARG A 6 -0.53 4.31 16.35
CA ARG A 6 -1.13 3.05 15.94
C ARG A 6 -2.23 2.62 16.93
N VAL A 7 -3.26 1.97 16.42
CA VAL A 7 -4.28 1.30 17.25
C VAL A 7 -3.63 0.13 17.99
N LEU A 8 -3.98 -0.14 19.25
CA LEU A 8 -3.28 -1.12 20.09
C LEU A 8 -3.18 -2.53 19.46
N ASP A 9 -4.26 -3.01 18.87
CA ASP A 9 -4.41 -4.34 18.26
C ASP A 9 -4.25 -4.32 16.73
N TRP A 10 -3.61 -3.27 16.19
CA TRP A 10 -3.44 -3.12 14.75
C TRP A 10 -2.84 -4.33 14.01
N PRO A 11 -1.88 -5.12 14.56
CA PRO A 11 -1.32 -6.25 13.82
C PRO A 11 -2.38 -7.32 13.56
N THR A 12 -3.28 -7.54 14.51
CA THR A 12 -4.40 -8.47 14.38
C THR A 12 -5.39 -7.95 13.34
N GLN A 13 -5.79 -6.68 13.45
CA GLN A 13 -6.73 -6.07 12.49
C GLN A 13 -6.19 -6.08 11.06
N LEU A 14 -4.88 -5.84 10.88
CA LEU A 14 -4.24 -5.87 9.57
C LEU A 14 -4.19 -7.30 9.01
N SER A 15 -3.91 -8.30 9.86
CA SER A 15 -3.90 -9.70 9.47
C SER A 15 -5.29 -10.20 9.07
N GLU A 16 -6.31 -9.89 9.87
CA GLU A 16 -7.71 -10.21 9.58
C GLU A 16 -8.16 -9.55 8.26
N TRP A 17 -7.87 -8.26 8.10
CA TRP A 17 -8.15 -7.54 6.85
C TRP A 17 -7.50 -8.21 5.65
N ALA A 18 -6.23 -8.61 5.75
CA ALA A 18 -5.54 -9.29 4.66
C ALA A 18 -6.30 -10.55 4.24
N TRP A 19 -6.71 -11.39 5.19
CA TRP A 19 -7.49 -12.59 4.95
C TRP A 19 -8.85 -12.28 4.30
N ASP A 20 -9.56 -11.27 4.77
CA ASP A 20 -10.88 -10.88 4.25
C ASP A 20 -10.83 -10.44 2.79
N ILE A 21 -9.76 -9.73 2.37
CA ILE A 21 -9.64 -9.24 0.99
C ILE A 21 -9.07 -10.28 0.02
N ARG A 22 -8.59 -11.42 0.52
CA ARG A 22 -7.92 -12.44 -0.30
C ARG A 22 -8.84 -12.93 -1.42
N GLY A 23 -8.36 -12.85 -2.67
CA GLY A 23 -9.11 -13.28 -3.85
C GLY A 23 -10.27 -12.36 -4.25
N SER A 24 -10.42 -11.20 -3.59
CA SER A 24 -11.39 -10.19 -4.01
C SER A 24 -11.10 -9.70 -5.42
N LYS A 25 -12.15 -9.38 -6.18
CA LYS A 25 -12.01 -8.83 -7.53
C LYS A 25 -11.37 -7.46 -7.50
N TYR A 26 -10.76 -7.08 -8.62
CA TYR A 26 -10.25 -5.74 -8.82
C TYR A 26 -11.38 -4.74 -9.04
N GLU A 27 -11.39 -3.66 -8.26
CA GLU A 27 -12.33 -2.54 -8.40
C GLU A 27 -11.59 -1.21 -8.20
N TRP A 28 -11.69 -0.34 -9.20
CA TRP A 28 -11.12 1.00 -9.12
C TRP A 28 -11.72 1.79 -7.96
N GLY A 29 -10.86 2.36 -7.12
CA GLY A 29 -11.26 3.13 -5.95
C GLY A 29 -11.56 2.28 -4.72
N LEU A 30 -11.45 0.95 -4.80
CA LEU A 30 -11.78 0.05 -3.70
C LEU A 30 -10.68 -0.97 -3.41
N THR A 31 -10.43 -1.88 -4.35
CA THR A 31 -9.46 -2.97 -4.19
C THR A 31 -8.28 -2.85 -5.16
N ASP A 32 -8.07 -1.68 -5.76
CA ASP A 32 -6.90 -1.44 -6.60
C ASP A 32 -5.61 -1.23 -5.78
N CYS A 33 -4.46 -1.36 -6.45
CA CYS A 33 -3.15 -1.30 -5.79
C CYS A 33 -2.87 0.03 -5.08
N GLY A 34 -3.52 1.14 -5.45
CA GLY A 34 -3.35 2.42 -4.75
C GLY A 34 -4.28 2.60 -3.54
N GLN A 35 -5.42 1.90 -3.51
CA GLN A 35 -6.38 1.98 -2.39
C GLN A 35 -6.15 0.91 -1.31
N LEU A 36 -5.61 -0.26 -1.66
CA LEU A 36 -5.24 -1.28 -0.67
C LEU A 36 -4.32 -0.75 0.44
N PRO A 37 -3.25 0.04 0.14
CA PRO A 37 -2.45 0.72 1.16
C PRO A 37 -3.27 1.60 2.10
N ARG A 38 -4.21 2.39 1.57
CA ARG A 38 -5.04 3.28 2.40
C ARG A 38 -5.91 2.48 3.36
N ALA A 39 -6.52 1.39 2.88
CA ALA A 39 -7.31 0.49 3.71
C ALA A 39 -6.47 -0.19 4.81
N ALA A 40 -5.29 -0.71 4.46
CA ALA A 40 -4.36 -1.30 5.41
C ALA A 40 -3.94 -0.30 6.51
N LEU A 41 -3.60 0.92 6.10
CA LEU A 41 -3.16 1.95 7.04
C LEU A 41 -4.28 2.46 7.92
N TYR A 42 -5.52 2.47 7.42
CA TYR A 42 -6.68 2.73 8.26
C TYR A 42 -6.80 1.68 9.38
N LYS A 43 -6.52 0.39 9.11
CA LYS A 43 -6.43 -0.64 10.17
C LYS A 43 -5.30 -0.37 11.16
N MET A 44 -4.20 0.20 10.68
CA MET A 44 -3.04 0.51 11.52
C MET A 44 -3.25 1.69 12.46
N PHE A 45 -3.85 2.76 11.95
CA PHE A 45 -3.88 4.06 12.63
C PHE A 45 -5.28 4.46 13.11
N GLY A 46 -6.33 3.74 12.68
CA GLY A 46 -7.73 4.03 13.04
C GLY A 46 -8.28 5.32 12.43
N GLU A 47 -7.47 6.03 11.64
CA GLU A 47 -7.85 7.21 10.89
C GLU A 47 -7.20 7.17 9.50
N ASP A 48 -7.77 7.93 8.56
CA ASP A 48 -7.19 8.07 7.23
C ASP A 48 -5.96 8.97 7.31
N ILE A 49 -4.77 8.35 7.31
CA ILE A 49 -3.49 9.06 7.31
C ILE A 49 -3.07 9.54 5.92
N PHE A 50 -3.86 9.20 4.90
CA PHE A 50 -3.71 9.64 3.53
C PHE A 50 -4.95 10.41 3.04
N PRO A 51 -5.44 11.43 3.77
CA PRO A 51 -6.60 12.19 3.29
C PRO A 51 -6.28 12.96 2.00
N ALA A 52 -4.98 13.17 1.74
CA ALA A 52 -4.48 13.78 0.52
C ALA A 52 -4.45 12.83 -0.69
N LEU A 53 -4.55 11.50 -0.52
CA LEU A 53 -4.81 10.58 -1.63
C LEU A 53 -6.29 10.70 -1.99
N PRO A 54 -6.63 11.37 -3.11
CA PRO A 54 -8.00 11.61 -3.46
C PRO A 54 -8.61 10.35 -4.07
N ASP A 55 -9.91 10.16 -3.87
CA ASP A 55 -10.64 9.05 -4.49
C ASP A 55 -10.55 9.12 -6.03
N TRP A 56 -10.51 7.95 -6.65
CA TRP A 56 -10.61 7.79 -8.10
C TRP A 56 -11.48 6.59 -8.43
N THR A 57 -12.10 6.60 -9.61
CA THR A 57 -12.96 5.51 -10.07
C THR A 57 -12.47 4.88 -11.37
N ASN A 58 -11.32 5.31 -11.90
CA ASN A 58 -10.72 4.76 -13.11
C ASN A 58 -9.22 5.08 -13.24
N ALA A 59 -8.55 4.37 -14.15
CA ALA A 59 -7.13 4.51 -14.45
C ALA A 59 -6.68 5.94 -14.80
N TYR A 60 -7.48 6.67 -15.57
CA TYR A 60 -7.14 8.03 -15.98
C TYR A 60 -7.13 8.99 -14.79
N GLN A 61 -8.12 8.89 -13.91
CA GLN A 61 -8.16 9.65 -12.68
C GLN A 61 -6.99 9.27 -11.77
N ALA A 62 -6.76 7.98 -11.50
CA ALA A 62 -5.64 7.50 -10.71
C ALA A 62 -4.30 8.07 -11.22
N TYR A 63 -4.04 7.93 -12.52
CA TYR A 63 -2.83 8.46 -13.16
C TYR A 63 -2.69 9.97 -12.98
N ARG A 64 -3.74 10.75 -13.27
CA ARG A 64 -3.68 12.22 -13.14
C ARG A 64 -3.50 12.68 -11.71
N ARG A 65 -4.09 11.97 -10.74
CA ARG A 65 -3.99 12.31 -9.32
C ARG A 65 -2.59 12.00 -8.80
N LEU A 66 -2.08 10.80 -9.04
CA LEU A 66 -0.74 10.40 -8.65
C LEU A 66 0.31 11.35 -9.26
N ARG A 67 0.20 11.69 -10.55
CA ARG A 67 1.11 12.67 -11.18
C ARG A 67 1.09 14.06 -10.54
N LYS A 68 -0.03 14.51 -9.99
CA LYS A 68 -0.14 15.82 -9.31
C LYS A 68 0.51 15.81 -7.93
N MET A 69 0.62 14.64 -7.31
CA MET A 69 1.18 14.46 -5.97
C MET A 69 2.69 14.26 -5.97
N GLY A 70 3.33 14.21 -7.15
CA GLY A 70 4.75 13.84 -7.28
C GLY A 70 4.89 12.33 -7.44
N SER A 71 5.69 11.71 -6.57
CA SER A 71 5.79 10.26 -6.45
C SER A 71 5.15 9.74 -5.16
N ILE A 72 4.78 8.45 -5.14
CA ILE A 72 4.22 7.81 -3.94
C ILE A 72 5.29 7.69 -2.85
N GLU A 73 6.53 7.50 -3.29
CA GLU A 73 7.73 7.47 -2.47
C GLU A 73 7.94 8.80 -1.73
N GLU A 74 7.85 9.94 -2.44
CA GLU A 74 7.93 11.28 -1.85
C GLU A 74 6.83 11.51 -0.82
N LEU A 75 5.62 11.04 -1.12
CA LEU A 75 4.48 11.11 -0.21
C LEU A 75 4.72 10.30 1.07
N LEU A 76 5.19 9.04 0.94
CA LEU A 76 5.50 8.16 2.07
C LEU A 76 6.62 8.76 2.94
N VAL A 77 7.68 9.27 2.33
CA VAL A 77 8.77 9.98 3.04
C VAL A 77 8.24 11.24 3.73
N GLY A 78 7.37 12.01 3.07
CA GLY A 78 6.74 13.21 3.65
C GLY A 78 5.84 12.91 4.86
N LEU A 79 5.30 11.70 4.95
CA LEU A 79 4.63 11.22 6.16
C LEU A 79 5.60 10.85 7.28
N GLY A 80 6.86 10.59 6.97
CA GLY A 80 7.87 10.11 7.93
C GLY A 80 8.18 8.62 7.79
N ALA A 81 7.74 7.97 6.72
CA ALA A 81 8.11 6.59 6.44
C ALA A 81 9.61 6.49 6.11
N ILE A 82 10.24 5.41 6.56
CA ILE A 82 11.66 5.16 6.38
C ILE A 82 11.85 4.15 5.24
N PRO A 83 12.57 4.50 4.16
CA PRO A 83 12.85 3.56 3.08
C PRO A 83 13.71 2.41 3.60
N CYS A 84 13.41 1.19 3.14
CA CYS A 84 14.06 -0.03 3.57
C CYS A 84 14.11 -1.07 2.45
N THR A 85 14.99 -2.04 2.61
CA THR A 85 15.09 -3.18 1.70
C THR A 85 14.13 -4.28 2.11
N ARG A 86 13.89 -5.24 1.21
CA ARG A 86 13.05 -6.42 1.42
C ARG A 86 13.23 -7.12 2.77
N ASN A 87 14.48 -7.25 3.23
CA ASN A 87 14.83 -7.98 4.45
C ASN A 87 14.50 -7.20 5.74
N LEU A 88 14.16 -5.92 5.63
CA LEU A 88 13.85 -5.04 6.74
C LEU A 88 12.37 -4.60 6.75
N LEU A 89 11.54 -5.20 5.87
CA LEU A 89 10.12 -4.94 5.83
C LEU A 89 9.47 -5.32 7.15
N GLN A 90 8.79 -4.35 7.75
CA GLN A 90 7.95 -4.54 8.94
C GLN A 90 6.50 -4.66 8.54
N ASN A 91 5.71 -5.39 9.33
CA ASN A 91 4.28 -5.53 9.11
C ASN A 91 3.62 -4.15 8.94
N GLY A 92 2.83 -3.96 7.88
CA GLY A 92 2.26 -2.68 7.49
C GLY A 92 3.11 -1.81 6.55
N ALA A 93 4.32 -2.24 6.18
CA ALA A 93 5.15 -1.50 5.24
C ALA A 93 4.49 -1.40 3.85
N ILE A 94 4.71 -0.27 3.19
CA ILE A 94 4.27 -0.08 1.80
C ILE A 94 5.46 -0.34 0.89
N VAL A 95 5.30 -1.21 -0.10
CA VAL A 95 6.33 -1.45 -1.12
C VAL A 95 5.91 -0.80 -2.42
N VAL A 96 6.80 0.00 -3.00
CA VAL A 96 6.61 0.61 -4.33
C VAL A 96 7.61 -0.03 -5.29
N GLN A 97 7.12 -0.52 -6.42
CA GLN A 97 7.92 -1.21 -7.41
C GLN A 97 7.61 -0.69 -8.82
N ASP A 98 8.64 -0.19 -9.49
CA ASP A 98 8.53 0.16 -10.91
C ASP A 98 8.62 -1.12 -11.75
N LEU A 99 7.54 -1.41 -12.48
CA LEU A 99 7.43 -2.55 -13.39
C LEU A 99 7.61 -2.15 -14.86
N GLY A 100 8.16 -0.96 -15.13
CA GLY A 100 8.19 -0.36 -16.47
C GLY A 100 6.80 -0.03 -17.02
N ARG A 101 5.80 0.05 -16.12
CA ARG A 101 4.41 0.37 -16.44
C ARG A 101 4.18 1.87 -16.27
N ARG A 102 3.02 2.34 -16.75
CA ARG A 102 2.64 3.76 -16.64
C ARG A 102 2.48 4.25 -15.19
N LEU A 103 2.23 3.33 -14.25
CA LEU A 103 2.17 3.55 -12.81
C LEU A 103 2.94 2.41 -12.11
N PRO A 104 3.61 2.69 -10.98
CA PRO A 104 4.27 1.65 -10.21
C PRO A 104 3.23 0.69 -9.62
N ALA A 105 3.65 -0.55 -9.37
CA ALA A 105 2.91 -1.46 -8.52
C ALA A 105 3.16 -1.08 -7.05
N ILE A 106 2.10 -1.11 -6.25
CA ILE A 106 2.16 -0.79 -4.83
C ILE A 106 1.65 -2.01 -4.09
N PHE A 107 2.36 -2.40 -3.05
CA PHE A 107 2.04 -3.55 -2.21
C PHE A 107 1.95 -3.11 -0.76
N VAL A 108 1.15 -3.85 0.02
CA VAL A 108 1.15 -3.80 1.47
C VAL A 108 1.85 -5.05 1.97
N TYR A 109 2.84 -4.89 2.84
CA TYR A 109 3.49 -6.00 3.51
C TYR A 109 2.70 -6.41 4.75
N VAL A 110 2.22 -7.64 4.78
CA VAL A 110 1.58 -8.25 5.95
C VAL A 110 2.29 -9.57 6.22
N GLU A 111 3.17 -9.64 7.23
CA GLU A 111 4.08 -10.80 7.40
C GLU A 111 3.32 -12.15 7.28
N PRO A 112 3.77 -13.09 6.41
CA PRO A 112 4.98 -13.06 5.56
C PRO A 112 4.76 -12.56 4.11
N ILE A 113 3.58 -12.05 3.78
CA ILE A 113 3.11 -11.82 2.41
C ILE A 113 3.15 -10.34 1.96
N LEU A 114 3.26 -10.14 0.66
CA LEU A 114 3.01 -8.89 -0.05
C LEU A 114 1.64 -8.96 -0.73
N ILE A 115 0.82 -7.94 -0.50
CA ILE A 115 -0.54 -7.88 -1.02
C ILE A 115 -0.63 -6.74 -2.03
N THR A 116 -1.09 -7.02 -3.24
CA THR A 116 -1.43 -6.01 -4.24
C THR A 116 -2.66 -6.45 -5.03
N SER A 117 -3.01 -5.72 -6.08
CA SER A 117 -4.14 -6.03 -6.93
C SER A 117 -3.83 -5.82 -8.40
N HIS A 118 -4.28 -6.75 -9.23
CA HIS A 118 -4.13 -6.71 -10.68
C HIS A 118 -5.50 -6.60 -11.36
N PRO A 119 -5.66 -5.79 -12.42
CA PRO A 119 -6.94 -5.59 -13.10
C PRO A 119 -7.67 -6.87 -13.55
N GLU A 120 -6.91 -7.93 -13.87
CA GLU A 120 -7.46 -9.18 -14.40
C GLU A 120 -7.68 -10.25 -13.30
N THR A 121 -6.81 -10.31 -12.30
CA THR A 121 -6.79 -11.39 -11.30
C THR A 121 -7.25 -10.94 -9.91
N GLY A 122 -7.52 -9.65 -9.71
CA GLY A 122 -7.94 -9.11 -8.43
C GLY A 122 -6.80 -9.02 -7.42
N VAL A 123 -7.16 -9.11 -6.14
CA VAL A 123 -6.21 -9.11 -5.03
C VAL A 123 -5.35 -10.36 -5.07
N GLN A 124 -4.03 -10.16 -5.09
CA GLN A 124 -3.02 -11.22 -5.16
C GLN A 124 -2.09 -11.13 -3.95
N TRP A 125 -1.64 -12.30 -3.52
CA TRP A 125 -0.64 -12.46 -2.47
C TRP A 125 0.63 -13.02 -3.09
N TYR A 126 1.74 -12.46 -2.67
CA TYR A 126 3.08 -12.88 -3.03
C TYR A 126 3.86 -13.14 -1.74
N GLU A 127 4.85 -14.00 -1.78
CA GLU A 127 5.83 -14.13 -0.71
C GLU A 127 6.74 -12.89 -0.71
N ARG A 128 7.31 -12.56 0.47
CA ARG A 128 8.29 -11.48 0.61
C ARG A 128 9.40 -11.63 -0.44
N GLU A 129 9.85 -12.86 -0.64
CA GLU A 129 10.95 -13.27 -1.52
C GLU A 129 10.71 -12.97 -3.00
N GLU A 130 9.43 -12.88 -3.41
CA GLU A 130 9.01 -12.58 -4.78
C GLU A 130 9.10 -11.09 -5.12
N MET A 131 9.46 -10.23 -4.16
CA MET A 131 9.75 -8.82 -4.42
C MET A 131 10.95 -8.68 -5.37
N GLU A 132 10.74 -7.98 -6.49
CA GLU A 132 11.77 -7.80 -7.52
C GLU A 132 12.91 -6.88 -7.01
N PRO A 133 14.13 -6.99 -7.58
CA PRO A 133 15.31 -6.22 -7.15
C PRO A 133 15.20 -4.69 -7.22
N GLY A 134 14.13 -4.14 -7.80
CA GLY A 134 13.86 -2.69 -7.87
C GLY A 134 12.77 -2.19 -6.92
N GLY A 135 12.16 -3.05 -6.11
CA GLY A 135 11.17 -2.62 -5.13
C GLY A 135 11.82 -1.88 -3.96
N VAL A 136 11.16 -0.82 -3.49
CA VAL A 136 11.55 -0.09 -2.27
C VAL A 136 10.44 -0.22 -1.24
N GLY A 137 10.78 -0.73 -0.06
CA GLY A 137 9.87 -0.77 1.08
C GLY A 137 9.89 0.52 1.88
N PHE A 138 8.77 0.88 2.48
CA PHE A 138 8.63 2.06 3.33
C PHE A 138 7.99 1.63 4.64
N ASN A 139 8.80 1.54 5.70
CA ASN A 139 8.31 1.26 7.05
C ASN A 139 7.76 2.54 7.65
N LEU A 140 6.50 2.53 8.06
CA LEU A 140 5.93 3.60 8.86
C LEU A 140 6.30 3.37 10.34
N TRP A 141 6.38 4.45 11.13
CA TRP A 141 6.72 4.40 12.57
C TRP A 141 5.66 3.66 13.39
#